data_AF-A0AAP2GTP4-F1
#
_entry.id   AF-A0AAP2GTP4-F1
#
_cell.length_a   1.000
_cell.length_b   1.000
_cell.length_c   1.000
_cell.angle_alpha   90.00
_cell.angle_beta   90.00
_cell.angle_gamma   90.00
#
_symmetry.space_group_name_H-M   'P 1'
#
loop_
_entity.id
_entity.type
_entity.pdbx_description
1 polymer ?
#
loop_
_entity_poly.entity_id
_entity_poly.type
_entity_poly.pdbx_seq_one_letter_code
_entity_poly.pdbx_strand_id
1 'polypeptide(L)'
;MLLFLMGIGMDAPTIAVILFLLVLFGFLAFYTSRMIFRKVLKDASNERINKLSRISAIILSPILLIGVVTLLIYVMILMTPELSPEEEAIQYYETIEEDIQEDLKVGMSKIDVLEMLGDNDTTQSVMVYDLSLPEEKGKYLLEIHFDNGRLSSFQRKE
;
A
#
# COMPACT_ATOMS: atom_id res chain seq x y z
N MET A 1 12.68 -1.20 -14.48
CA MET A 1 12.94 -0.76 -13.09
C MET A 1 13.12 0.75 -12.90
N LEU A 2 13.34 1.57 -13.93
CA LEU A 2 13.42 3.04 -13.79
C LEU A 2 12.06 3.76 -13.70
N LEU A 3 10.95 3.07 -13.99
CA LEU A 3 9.61 3.67 -14.02
C LEU A 3 8.91 3.79 -12.65
N PHE A 4 9.40 3.10 -11.61
CA PHE A 4 8.82 3.22 -10.26
C PHE A 4 9.22 4.51 -9.53
N LEU A 5 10.21 5.25 -10.05
CA LEU A 5 10.68 6.52 -9.46
C LEU A 5 10.04 7.77 -10.07
N MET A 6 9.28 7.65 -11.16
CA MET A 6 8.63 8.80 -11.81
C MET A 6 7.18 9.07 -11.35
N GLY A 7 6.55 8.11 -10.65
CA GLY A 7 5.15 8.25 -10.21
C GLY A 7 4.97 8.75 -8.78
N ILE A 8 6.03 8.74 -7.97
CA ILE A 8 6.02 9.28 -6.61
C ILE A 8 6.71 10.63 -6.70
N GLY A 9 5.98 11.72 -6.49
CA GLY A 9 6.56 13.05 -6.37
C GLY A 9 7.61 13.05 -5.27
N MET A 10 8.87 12.79 -5.63
CA MET A 10 9.97 12.80 -4.68
C MET A 10 10.34 14.26 -4.46
N ASP A 11 9.75 14.83 -3.42
CA ASP A 11 10.08 16.17 -2.97
C ASP A 11 11.61 16.29 -2.75
N ALA A 12 12.16 17.47 -3.04
CA ALA A 12 13.57 17.79 -2.79
C ALA A 12 14.12 17.29 -1.43
N PRO A 13 13.39 17.39 -0.29
CA PRO A 13 13.82 16.79 0.97
C PRO A 13 14.02 15.27 0.92
N THR A 14 13.12 14.53 0.25
CA THR A 14 13.21 13.07 0.12
C THR A 14 14.46 12.66 -0.66
N ILE A 15 14.75 13.36 -1.75
CA ILE A 15 15.98 13.13 -2.54
C ILE A 15 17.21 13.42 -1.69
N ALA A 16 17.21 14.53 -0.94
CA ALA A 16 18.32 14.89 -0.06
C ALA A 16 18.58 13.82 1.02
N VAL A 17 17.52 13.27 1.62
CA VAL A 17 17.62 12.17 2.61
C VAL A 17 18.21 10.92 1.98
N ILE A 18 17.74 10.50 0.80
CA ILE A 18 18.26 9.32 0.10
C ILE A 18 19.76 9.49 -0.21
N LEU A 19 20.16 10.65 -0.73
CA LEU A 19 21.56 10.96 -1.02
C LEU A 19 22.41 10.96 0.27
N PHE A 20 21.90 11.54 1.35
CA PHE A 20 22.57 11.53 2.65
C PHE A 20 22.79 10.10 3.15
N LEU A 21 21.77 9.24 3.10
CA LEU A 21 21.86 7.84 3.51
C LEU A 21 22.86 7.05 2.64
N LEU A 22 22.89 7.28 1.32
CA LEU A 22 23.85 6.64 0.43
C LEU A 22 25.30 7.02 0.77
N VAL A 23 25.54 8.29 1.11
CA VAL A 23 26.86 8.76 1.56
C VAL A 23 27.23 8.12 2.89
N LEU A 24 26.29 8.08 3.84
CA LEU A 24 26.49 7.46 5.16
C LEU A 24 26.83 5.97 5.04
N PHE A 25 26.04 5.21 4.30
CA PHE A 25 26.29 3.78 4.07
C PHE A 25 27.55 3.55 3.24
N GLY A 26 27.85 4.42 2.27
CA GLY A 26 29.10 4.38 1.51
C GLY A 26 30.31 4.54 2.43
N PHE A 27 30.26 5.47 3.38
CA PHE A 27 31.32 5.63 4.38
C PHE A 27 31.45 4.37 5.25
N LEU A 28 30.35 3.86 5.79
CA LEU A 28 30.35 2.64 6.62
C LEU A 28 30.95 1.44 5.86
N ALA A 29 30.50 1.22 4.64
CA ALA A 29 30.96 0.15 3.77
C ALA A 29 32.44 0.32 3.39
N PHE A 30 32.91 1.55 3.16
CA PHE A 30 34.32 1.82 2.88
C PHE A 30 35.22 1.45 4.06
N TYR A 31 34.86 1.85 5.29
CA TYR A 31 35.67 1.52 6.47
C TYR A 31 35.68 0.01 6.75
N THR A 32 34.51 -0.62 6.64
CA THR A 32 34.34 -2.05 6.87
C THR A 32 35.14 -2.87 5.84
N SER A 33 34.97 -2.56 4.55
CA SER A 33 35.72 -3.22 3.47
C SER A 33 37.22 -2.97 3.57
N ARG A 34 37.66 -1.75 3.92
CA ARG A 34 39.08 -1.45 4.14
C ARG A 34 39.67 -2.27 5.28
N MET A 35 38.94 -2.42 6.38
CA MET A 35 39.38 -3.24 7.51
C MET A 35 39.50 -4.71 7.13
N ILE A 36 38.52 -5.24 6.38
CA ILE A 36 38.54 -6.62 5.88
C ILE A 36 39.70 -6.82 4.90
N PHE A 37 39.85 -5.95 3.91
CA PHE A 37 40.91 -6.07 2.91
C PHE A 37 42.30 -5.93 3.51
N ARG A 38 42.50 -5.09 4.54
CA ARG A 38 43.78 -5.05 5.28
C ARG A 38 44.11 -6.35 5.99
N LYS A 39 43.09 -7.03 6.54
CA LYS A 39 43.28 -8.31 7.21
C LYS A 39 43.55 -9.46 6.24
N VAL A 40 42.85 -9.46 5.10
CA VAL A 40 42.89 -10.55 4.11
C VAL A 40 44.06 -10.39 3.13
N LEU A 41 44.32 -9.17 2.65
CA LEU A 41 45.34 -8.87 1.64
C LEU A 41 46.57 -8.22 2.30
N LYS A 42 47.25 -8.96 3.18
CA LYS A 42 48.35 -8.44 4.01
C LYS A 42 49.52 -7.84 3.20
N ASP A 43 49.78 -8.36 2.01
CA ASP A 43 50.89 -7.91 1.14
C ASP A 43 50.45 -6.90 0.06
N ALA A 44 49.18 -6.48 0.05
CA ALA A 44 48.70 -5.52 -0.92
C ALA A 44 49.10 -4.09 -0.55
N SER A 45 49.43 -3.28 -1.56
CA SER A 45 49.70 -1.85 -1.34
C SER A 45 48.48 -1.13 -0.76
N ASN A 46 48.73 -0.11 0.07
CA ASN A 46 47.65 0.74 0.62
C ASN A 46 46.77 1.35 -0.48
N GLU A 47 47.35 1.66 -1.65
CA GLU A 47 46.62 2.17 -2.80
C GLU A 47 45.62 1.13 -3.35
N ARG A 48 46.05 -0.14 -3.50
CA ARG A 48 45.19 -1.23 -3.97
C ARG A 48 44.04 -1.48 -3.00
N ILE A 49 44.33 -1.50 -1.71
CA ILE A 49 43.32 -1.66 -0.65
C ILE A 49 42.29 -0.52 -0.71
N ASN A 50 42.74 0.73 -0.82
CA ASN A 50 41.84 1.88 -0.91
C ASN A 50 40.96 1.83 -2.17
N LYS A 51 41.51 1.43 -3.33
CA LYS A 51 40.72 1.27 -4.57
C LYS A 51 39.64 0.20 -4.40
N LEU A 52 39.99 -0.98 -3.89
CA LEU A 52 39.03 -2.06 -3.67
C LEU A 52 37.95 -1.67 -2.66
N SER A 53 38.32 -0.96 -1.60
CA SER A 53 37.37 -0.48 -0.58
C SER A 53 36.37 0.51 -1.15
N ARG A 54 36.79 1.39 -2.06
CA ARG A 54 35.89 2.34 -2.75
C ARG A 54 34.90 1.62 -3.66
N ILE A 55 35.38 0.66 -4.46
CA ILE A 55 34.52 -0.14 -5.34
C ILE A 55 33.49 -0.91 -4.51
N SER A 56 33.95 -1.55 -3.43
CA SER A 56 33.10 -2.26 -2.48
C SER A 56 32.05 -1.33 -1.88
N ALA A 57 32.43 -0.12 -1.45
CA ALA A 57 31.50 0.86 -0.90
C ALA A 57 30.41 1.31 -1.88
N ILE A 58 30.77 1.54 -3.15
CA ILE A 58 29.82 1.94 -4.21
C ILE A 58 28.79 0.83 -4.46
N ILE A 59 29.19 -0.44 -4.36
CA ILE A 59 28.30 -1.59 -4.59
C ILE A 59 27.47 -1.91 -3.34
N LEU A 60 28.06 -1.83 -2.15
CA LEU A 60 27.38 -2.18 -0.90
C LEU A 60 26.43 -1.09 -0.40
N SER A 61 26.70 0.19 -0.66
CA SER A 61 25.85 1.25 -0.12
C SER A 61 24.39 1.20 -0.61
N PRO A 62 24.09 0.94 -1.90
CA PRO A 62 22.71 0.81 -2.36
C PRO A 62 22.06 -0.47 -1.81
N ILE A 63 22.83 -1.57 -1.69
CA ILE A 63 22.33 -2.83 -1.14
C ILE A 63 21.93 -2.66 0.34
N LEU A 64 22.77 -1.98 1.13
CA LEU A 64 22.47 -1.66 2.52
C LEU A 64 21.24 -0.76 2.63
N LEU A 65 21.12 0.25 1.77
CA LEU A 65 19.94 1.12 1.74
C LEU A 65 18.67 0.32 1.48
N ILE A 66 18.66 -0.53 0.44
CA ILE A 66 17.51 -1.39 0.12
C ILE A 66 17.18 -2.32 1.28
N GLY A 67 18.20 -2.92 1.90
CA GLY A 67 18.02 -3.82 3.05
C GLY A 67 17.37 -3.12 4.25
N VAL A 68 17.85 -1.91 4.59
CA VAL A 68 17.28 -1.12 5.70
C VAL A 68 15.86 -0.68 5.39
N VAL A 69 15.58 -0.19 4.17
CA VAL A 69 14.23 0.21 3.78
C VAL A 69 13.26 -0.97 3.83
N THR A 70 13.67 -2.13 3.33
CA THR A 70 12.85 -3.36 3.37
C THR A 70 12.57 -3.79 4.81
N LEU A 71 13.59 -3.72 5.68
CA LEU A 71 13.42 -4.02 7.10
C LEU A 71 12.45 -3.05 7.78
N LEU A 72 12.52 -1.75 7.47
CA LEU A 72 11.61 -0.75 8.01
C LEU A 72 10.16 -1.03 7.58
N ILE A 73 9.93 -1.36 6.31
CA ILE A 73 8.61 -1.74 5.81
C ILE A 73 8.10 -2.97 6.56
N TYR A 74 8.93 -4.00 6.72
CA TYR A 74 8.55 -5.22 7.42
C TYR A 74 8.19 -4.97 8.89
N VAL A 75 8.97 -4.15 9.59
CA VAL A 75 8.69 -3.77 10.98
C VAL A 75 7.40 -2.95 11.09
N MET A 76 7.16 -2.03 10.16
CA MET A 76 5.91 -1.26 10.13
C MET A 76 4.69 -2.17 9.92
N ILE A 77 4.78 -3.15 9.01
CA ILE A 77 3.71 -4.14 8.78
C ILE A 77 3.49 -5.02 10.02
N LEU A 78 4.54 -5.38 10.75
CA LEU A 78 4.39 -6.15 11.99
C LEU A 78 3.82 -5.33 13.16
N MET A 79 3.97 -4.01 13.12
CA MET A 79 3.52 -3.09 14.16
C MET A 79 2.14 -2.51 13.91
N THR A 80 1.50 -2.79 12.76
CA THR A 80 0.09 -2.43 12.58
C THR A 80 -0.73 -3.20 13.61
N PRO A 81 -1.41 -2.51 14.54
CA PRO A 81 -2.27 -3.19 15.50
C PRO A 81 -3.31 -4.00 14.73
N GLU A 82 -3.55 -5.24 15.16
CA GLU A 82 -4.74 -5.96 14.73
C GLU A 82 -5.94 -5.09 15.11
N LEU A 83 -6.72 -4.70 14.11
CA LEU A 83 -7.95 -3.94 14.32
C LEU A 83 -8.85 -4.76 15.24
N SER A 84 -9.52 -4.09 16.18
CA SER A 84 -10.59 -4.77 16.89
C SER A 84 -11.66 -5.23 15.87
N PRO A 85 -12.39 -6.32 16.13
CA PRO A 85 -13.43 -6.81 15.21
C PRO A 85 -14.45 -5.73 14.80
N GLU A 86 -14.69 -4.75 15.68
CA GLU A 86 -15.55 -3.60 15.42
C GLU A 86 -14.92 -2.62 14.42
N GLU A 87 -13.62 -2.34 14.53
CA GLU A 87 -12.90 -1.49 13.57
C GLU A 87 -12.72 -2.17 12.21
N GLU A 88 -12.55 -3.50 12.19
CA GLU A 88 -12.52 -4.29 10.95
C GLU A 88 -13.87 -4.25 10.23
N ALA A 89 -14.98 -4.34 10.97
CA ALA A 89 -16.33 -4.21 10.43
C ALA A 89 -16.57 -2.83 9.80
N ILE A 90 -16.14 -1.76 10.50
CA ILE A 90 -16.25 -0.38 10.01
C ILE A 90 -15.42 -0.20 8.74
N GLN A 91 -14.15 -0.65 8.74
CA GLN A 91 -13.27 -0.51 7.58
C GLN A 91 -13.78 -1.32 6.37
N TYR A 92 -14.27 -2.53 6.59
CA TYR A 92 -14.90 -3.35 5.56
C TYR A 92 -16.12 -2.64 4.96
N TYR A 93 -16.95 -2.04 5.81
CA TYR A 93 -18.12 -1.30 5.37
C TYR A 93 -17.75 -0.03 4.58
N GLU A 94 -16.76 0.74 5.04
CA GLU A 94 -16.27 1.92 4.32
C GLU A 94 -15.70 1.56 2.95
N THR A 95 -14.96 0.45 2.85
CA THR A 95 -14.41 -0.03 1.57
C THR A 95 -15.51 -0.44 0.59
N ILE A 96 -16.50 -1.20 1.07
CA ILE A 96 -17.67 -1.57 0.27
C ILE A 96 -18.48 -0.34 -0.14
N GLU A 97 -18.59 0.65 0.74
CA GLU A 97 -19.29 1.88 0.44
C GLU A 97 -18.63 2.65 -0.71
N GLU A 98 -17.30 2.80 -0.67
CA GLU A 98 -16.55 3.46 -1.74
C GLU A 98 -16.76 2.73 -3.07
N ASP A 99 -16.58 1.40 -3.08
CA ASP A 99 -16.81 0.58 -4.27
C ASP A 99 -18.25 0.75 -4.80
N ILE A 100 -19.24 0.67 -3.92
CA ILE A 100 -20.66 0.81 -4.28
C ILE A 100 -20.98 2.23 -4.76
N GLN A 101 -20.39 3.28 -4.22
CA GLN A 101 -20.64 4.66 -4.66
C GLN A 101 -19.97 5.00 -5.99
N GLU A 102 -18.77 4.47 -6.24
CA GLU A 102 -18.12 4.64 -7.55
C GLU A 102 -18.93 3.95 -8.66
N ASP A 103 -19.50 2.81 -8.32
CA ASP A 103 -20.20 1.93 -9.24
C ASP A 103 -21.70 2.24 -9.37
N LEU A 104 -22.43 2.63 -8.32
CA LEU A 104 -23.85 3.00 -8.40
C LEU A 104 -24.03 4.48 -8.78
N LYS A 105 -24.68 4.73 -9.91
CA LYS A 105 -24.99 6.08 -10.38
C LYS A 105 -26.49 6.28 -10.55
N VAL A 106 -27.01 7.35 -9.98
CA VAL A 106 -28.40 7.78 -10.18
C VAL A 106 -28.71 7.85 -11.68
N GLY A 107 -29.80 7.20 -12.10
CA GLY A 107 -30.20 7.06 -13.50
C GLY A 107 -29.79 5.74 -14.17
N MET A 108 -28.99 4.87 -13.50
CA MET A 108 -28.74 3.50 -13.96
C MET A 108 -30.03 2.71 -14.14
N SER A 109 -30.03 1.76 -15.07
CA SER A 109 -31.19 0.89 -15.23
C SER A 109 -31.27 -0.08 -14.06
N LYS A 110 -32.50 -0.45 -13.68
CA LYS A 110 -32.74 -1.44 -12.62
C LYS A 110 -32.06 -2.78 -12.90
N ILE A 111 -31.95 -3.17 -14.18
CA ILE A 111 -31.32 -4.42 -14.59
C ILE A 111 -29.81 -4.37 -14.31
N ASP A 112 -29.14 -3.26 -14.65
CA ASP A 112 -27.71 -3.11 -14.42
C ASP A 112 -27.39 -3.16 -12.91
N VAL A 113 -28.18 -2.46 -12.09
CA VAL A 113 -28.02 -2.47 -10.63
C VAL A 113 -28.23 -3.87 -10.04
N LEU A 114 -29.24 -4.59 -10.51
CA LEU A 114 -29.52 -5.96 -10.08
C LEU A 114 -28.41 -6.94 -10.47
N GLU A 115 -27.87 -6.82 -11.68
CA GLU A 115 -26.76 -7.66 -12.16
C GLU A 115 -25.49 -7.42 -11.34
N MET A 116 -25.20 -6.16 -11.00
CA MET A 116 -24.05 -5.80 -10.16
C MET A 116 -24.16 -6.34 -8.73
N LEU A 117 -25.37 -6.34 -8.16
CA LEU A 117 -25.62 -6.82 -6.80
C LEU A 117 -25.94 -8.32 -6.72
N GLY A 118 -25.99 -9.01 -7.86
CA GLY A 118 -26.26 -10.45 -7.94
C GLY A 118 -27.69 -10.85 -7.58
N ASP A 119 -28.65 -9.94 -7.78
CA ASP A 119 -30.06 -10.12 -7.43
C ASP A 119 -30.95 -10.27 -8.68
N ASN A 120 -32.04 -11.02 -8.55
CA ASN A 120 -32.95 -11.36 -9.64
C ASN A 120 -34.37 -10.82 -9.40
N ASP A 121 -34.65 -10.18 -8.26
CA ASP A 121 -35.99 -9.62 -8.01
C ASP A 121 -36.21 -8.32 -8.79
N THR A 122 -36.91 -8.41 -9.91
CA THR A 122 -37.24 -7.24 -10.74
C THR A 122 -38.54 -6.55 -10.35
N THR A 123 -39.24 -7.01 -9.32
CA THR A 123 -40.62 -6.57 -9.02
C THR A 123 -40.69 -5.39 -8.06
N GLN A 124 -39.73 -5.25 -7.14
CA GLN A 124 -39.80 -4.26 -6.07
C GLN A 124 -39.27 -2.89 -6.48
N SER A 125 -39.98 -1.80 -6.14
CA SER A 125 -39.49 -0.43 -6.36
C SER A 125 -38.47 0.02 -5.31
N VAL A 126 -38.33 -0.74 -4.22
CA VAL A 126 -37.36 -0.51 -3.16
C VAL A 126 -36.69 -1.85 -2.83
N MET A 127 -35.37 -1.87 -2.72
CA MET A 127 -34.58 -3.05 -2.37
C MET A 127 -33.70 -2.75 -1.18
N VAL A 128 -33.47 -3.75 -0.32
CA VAL A 128 -32.64 -3.61 0.87
C VAL A 128 -31.60 -4.72 0.88
N TYR A 129 -30.32 -4.33 0.87
CA TYR A 129 -29.18 -5.24 0.90
C TYR A 129 -28.51 -5.17 2.26
N ASP A 130 -28.24 -6.32 2.86
CA ASP A 130 -27.44 -6.42 4.08
C ASP A 130 -25.95 -6.48 3.70
N LEU A 131 -25.23 -5.41 4.04
CA LEU A 131 -23.80 -5.28 3.81
C LEU A 131 -22.98 -5.61 5.06
N SER A 132 -23.62 -6.09 6.12
CA SER A 132 -22.96 -6.39 7.38
C SER A 132 -22.05 -7.61 7.27
N LEU A 133 -21.01 -7.65 8.10
CA LEU A 133 -20.23 -8.87 8.29
C LEU A 133 -21.12 -10.03 8.77
N PRO A 134 -20.74 -11.30 8.49
CA PRO A 134 -21.51 -12.47 8.93
C PRO A 134 -21.81 -12.51 10.44
N GLU A 135 -20.97 -11.87 11.25
CA GLU A 135 -21.08 -11.81 12.71
C GLU A 135 -21.97 -10.65 13.21
N GLU A 136 -22.23 -9.64 12.37
CA GLU A 136 -23.01 -8.42 12.71
C GLU A 136 -24.24 -8.22 11.80
N LYS A 137 -24.88 -9.32 11.36
CA LYS A 137 -26.02 -9.26 10.42
C LYS A 137 -27.09 -8.23 10.79
N GLY A 138 -27.54 -7.48 9.80
CA GLY A 138 -28.63 -6.51 9.91
C GLY A 138 -28.28 -5.16 10.54
N LYS A 139 -26.99 -4.89 10.81
CA LYS A 139 -26.53 -3.61 11.36
C LYS A 139 -26.25 -2.57 10.29
N TYR A 140 -25.89 -3.01 9.09
CA TYR A 140 -25.54 -2.14 7.98
C TYR A 140 -26.35 -2.49 6.74
N LEU A 141 -27.36 -1.68 6.44
CA LEU A 141 -28.29 -1.90 5.35
C LEU A 141 -28.15 -0.83 4.26
N LEU A 142 -28.18 -1.26 3.01
CA LEU A 142 -28.26 -0.38 1.83
C LEU A 142 -29.67 -0.46 1.25
N GLU A 143 -30.41 0.65 1.31
CA GLU A 143 -31.72 0.77 0.68
C GLU A 143 -31.60 1.46 -0.68
N ILE A 144 -32.12 0.83 -1.72
CA ILE A 144 -32.05 1.30 -3.10
C ILE A 144 -33.47 1.55 -3.62
N HIS A 145 -33.73 2.75 -4.12
CA HIS A 145 -35.02 3.15 -4.66
C HIS A 145 -34.97 3.25 -6.19
N PHE A 146 -35.98 2.70 -6.84
CA PHE A 146 -36.16 2.77 -8.29
C PHE A 146 -37.42 3.57 -8.64
N ASP A 147 -37.28 4.51 -9.57
CA ASP A 147 -38.39 5.22 -10.20
C ASP A 147 -38.36 4.95 -11.72
N ASN A 148 -39.51 4.55 -12.27
CA ASN A 148 -39.65 4.19 -13.69
C ASN A 148 -38.58 3.22 -14.23
N GLY A 149 -38.16 2.26 -13.40
CA GLY A 149 -37.14 1.26 -13.76
C GLY A 149 -35.71 1.80 -13.78
N ARG A 150 -35.46 2.97 -13.20
CA ARG A 150 -34.12 3.55 -13.03
C ARG A 150 -33.84 3.85 -11.57
N LEU A 151 -32.56 3.76 -11.18
CA LEU A 151 -32.09 4.13 -9.86
C LEU A 151 -32.40 5.61 -9.60
N SER A 152 -33.24 5.90 -8.61
CA SER A 152 -33.63 7.26 -8.24
C SER A 152 -32.82 7.78 -7.06
N SER A 153 -32.58 6.92 -6.07
CA SER A 153 -31.78 7.22 -4.89
C SER A 153 -31.35 5.94 -4.20
N PHE A 154 -30.31 6.02 -3.38
CA PHE A 154 -29.92 4.97 -2.46
C PHE A 154 -29.52 5.62 -1.13
N GLN A 155 -29.88 4.99 -0.02
CA GLN A 155 -29.65 5.50 1.32
C GLN A 155 -29.21 4.39 2.25
N ARG A 156 -28.32 4.73 3.20
CA ARG A 156 -27.88 3.83 4.26
C ARG A 156 -28.84 3.84 5.43
N LYS A 157 -29.03 2.65 6.02
CA LYS A 157 -29.70 2.47 7.32
C LYS A 157 -28.75 1.72 8.25
N GLU A 158 -28.44 2.38 9.36
CA GLU A 158 -27.79 1.82 10.56
C GLU A 158 -28.85 1.34 11.56
#